data_AF-A0A2K1Z966-F1
#
_entry.id   AF-A0A2K1Z966-F1
#
_cell.length_a   1.000
_cell.length_b   1.000
_cell.length_c   1.000
_cell.angle_alpha   90.00
_cell.angle_beta   90.00
_cell.angle_gamma   90.00
#
_symmetry.space_group_name_H-M   'P 1'
#
loop_
_entity.id
_entity.type
_entity.pdbx_description
1 polymer ?
#
loop_
_entity_poly.entity_id
_entity_poly.type
_entity_poly.pdbx_seq_one_letter_code
_entity_poly.pdbx_strand_id
1 'polypeptide(L)'
;MTTTTQTISSFHFLKNPWTPTTTQTILRPMNRTIRAAASVRSLNRKPLQKGRNLSIEAIQTIQALKLAYNNDKSLLDQVFRSKFSRLLKFDMTAVLRELLRQNHCLLALKVFEDIRVEHWYKPKVLLYNDMIQVMASNGFIEEVQLLFRYLESEITGDLQFKTDEFNQLLATLISFKLGGLVMECYEWMKSVVVGCEPDRSTFKLLVKGLESIGEFELSVVVRQDAYKFYGESLDFEAEEEGIAS
;
A
#
# COMPACT_ATOMS: atom_id res chain seq x y z
N MET A 1 52.42 -31.25 31.41
CA MET A 1 53.84 -31.68 31.25
C MET A 1 53.83 -32.87 30.32
N THR A 2 54.36 -32.74 29.11
CA THR A 2 54.34 -33.80 28.08
C THR A 2 55.73 -33.92 27.47
N THR A 3 56.20 -35.16 27.39
CA THR A 3 57.57 -35.55 27.02
C THR A 3 57.75 -35.78 25.52
N THR A 4 58.96 -35.49 25.03
CA THR A 4 59.82 -36.29 24.12
C THR A 4 59.12 -37.27 23.14
N THR A 5 59.45 -37.36 21.84
CA THR A 5 60.81 -37.56 21.29
C THR A 5 60.88 -37.29 19.77
N GLN A 6 62.11 -37.17 19.26
CA GLN A 6 62.53 -36.85 17.89
C GLN A 6 62.26 -37.97 16.85
N THR A 7 62.31 -37.62 15.56
CA THR A 7 63.28 -38.26 14.65
C THR A 7 63.68 -37.31 13.51
N ILE A 8 64.91 -37.50 13.02
CA ILE A 8 65.62 -36.63 12.08
C ILE A 8 65.81 -37.38 10.76
N SER A 9 65.76 -36.68 9.61
CA SER A 9 66.61 -37.04 8.47
C SER A 9 67.04 -35.79 7.72
N SER A 10 68.30 -35.76 7.29
CA SER A 10 69.05 -34.55 6.92
C SER A 10 69.48 -34.57 5.45
N PHE A 11 70.41 -33.67 5.10
CA PHE A 11 71.19 -33.53 3.86
C PHE A 11 70.55 -32.62 2.78
N HIS A 12 70.93 -31.33 2.72
CA HIS A 12 72.19 -30.77 2.15
C HIS A 12 72.31 -31.14 0.65
N PHE A 13 72.24 -30.21 -0.32
CA PHE A 13 73.24 -29.17 -0.68
C PHE A 13 72.77 -28.39 -1.97
N LEU A 14 73.32 -27.29 -2.52
CA LEU A 14 74.49 -26.38 -2.32
C LEU A 14 74.21 -24.98 -2.96
N LYS A 15 74.80 -23.90 -2.39
CA LYS A 15 75.31 -22.64 -3.03
C LYS A 15 74.44 -21.66 -3.87
N ASN A 16 74.32 -20.44 -3.29
CA ASN A 16 74.31 -19.03 -3.79
C ASN A 16 75.08 -18.73 -5.12
N PRO A 17 75.00 -17.53 -5.79
CA PRO A 17 74.63 -16.18 -5.26
C PRO A 17 73.86 -15.18 -6.20
N TRP A 18 73.76 -13.92 -5.72
CA TRP A 18 73.42 -12.60 -6.37
C TRP A 18 73.52 -12.48 -7.92
N THR A 19 72.79 -11.59 -8.62
CA THR A 19 72.62 -10.12 -8.43
C THR A 19 71.29 -9.54 -8.99
N PRO A 20 70.94 -8.27 -8.71
CA PRO A 20 69.94 -7.50 -9.46
C PRO A 20 70.58 -6.62 -10.56
N THR A 21 69.90 -6.43 -11.69
CA THR A 21 70.31 -5.44 -12.73
C THR A 21 69.11 -4.68 -13.29
N THR A 22 69.15 -3.35 -13.18
CA THR A 22 68.17 -2.42 -13.75
C THR A 22 68.47 -2.17 -15.23
N THR A 23 67.45 -2.16 -16.09
CA THR A 23 67.50 -1.40 -17.36
C THR A 23 66.11 -0.86 -17.67
N GLN A 24 66.02 0.44 -17.96
CA GLN A 24 64.77 1.11 -18.29
C GLN A 24 64.44 0.91 -19.77
N THR A 25 63.16 0.69 -20.09
CA THR A 25 62.64 0.85 -21.46
C THR A 25 61.34 1.64 -21.41
N ILE A 26 61.35 2.80 -22.08
CA ILE A 26 60.18 3.68 -22.22
C ILE A 26 59.22 3.07 -23.23
N LEU A 27 58.00 2.71 -22.81
CA LEU A 27 56.87 2.42 -23.70
C LEU A 27 55.59 3.12 -23.22
N ARG A 28 54.75 3.47 -24.20
CA ARG A 28 53.67 4.47 -24.11
C ARG A 28 52.53 4.06 -23.16
N PRO A 29 51.77 5.03 -22.58
CA PRO A 29 50.58 4.71 -21.79
C PRO A 29 49.49 4.07 -22.66
N MET A 30 49.19 2.80 -22.37
CA MET A 30 48.05 2.08 -22.94
C MET A 30 46.77 2.54 -22.24
N ASN A 31 45.81 3.09 -23.01
CA ASN A 31 44.53 3.55 -22.47
C ASN A 31 43.78 2.41 -21.75
N ARG A 32 43.76 2.43 -20.41
CA ARG A 32 42.88 1.56 -19.62
C ARG A 32 41.45 2.06 -19.73
N THR A 33 40.69 1.48 -20.65
CA THR A 33 39.23 1.61 -20.67
C THR A 33 38.67 1.08 -19.35
N ILE A 34 38.07 1.96 -18.55
CA ILE A 34 37.33 1.55 -17.36
C ILE A 34 36.10 0.80 -17.84
N ARG A 35 36.17 -0.54 -17.85
CA ARG A 35 34.97 -1.38 -17.96
C ARG A 35 34.16 -1.16 -16.68
N ALA A 36 33.14 -0.32 -16.75
CA ALA A 36 32.16 -0.18 -15.69
C ALA A 36 31.55 -1.57 -15.43
N ALA A 37 31.83 -2.14 -14.25
CA ALA A 37 31.16 -3.35 -13.80
C ALA A 37 29.67 -3.02 -13.67
N ALA A 38 28.85 -3.60 -14.56
CA ALA A 38 27.41 -3.40 -14.54
C ALA A 38 26.88 -3.83 -13.16
N SER A 39 26.30 -2.87 -12.43
CA SER A 39 25.83 -3.11 -11.07
C SER A 39 24.76 -4.19 -11.07
N VAL A 40 24.90 -5.17 -10.18
CA VAL A 40 23.98 -6.33 -10.00
C VAL A 40 22.54 -5.91 -9.63
N ARG A 41 22.29 -4.61 -9.43
CA ARG A 41 20.99 -3.96 -9.16
C ARG A 41 19.93 -4.16 -10.26
N SER A 42 20.25 -4.76 -11.42
CA SER A 42 19.29 -5.00 -12.51
C SER A 42 18.45 -6.27 -12.36
N LEU A 43 18.88 -7.26 -11.57
CA LEU A 43 18.38 -8.64 -11.67
C LEU A 43 17.13 -8.98 -10.84
N ASN A 44 16.50 -8.02 -10.14
CA ASN A 44 15.31 -8.29 -9.33
C ASN A 44 14.21 -7.22 -9.42
N ARG A 45 14.15 -6.46 -10.53
CA ARG A 45 12.93 -5.72 -10.86
C ARG A 45 11.97 -6.67 -11.58
N LYS A 46 10.86 -7.05 -10.91
CA LYS A 46 9.69 -7.61 -11.60
C LYS A 46 9.36 -6.68 -12.78
N PRO A 47 9.15 -7.18 -14.00
CA PRO A 47 8.82 -6.32 -15.13
C PRO A 47 7.57 -5.51 -14.79
N LEU A 48 7.60 -4.21 -15.07
CA LEU A 48 6.42 -3.35 -14.96
C LEU A 48 5.32 -3.98 -15.82
N GLN A 49 4.19 -4.32 -15.19
CA GLN A 49 3.10 -5.02 -15.87
C GLN A 49 2.65 -4.20 -17.08
N LYS A 50 2.69 -4.83 -18.25
CA LYS A 50 2.44 -4.23 -19.56
C LYS A 50 1.02 -3.67 -19.58
N GLY A 51 0.87 -2.35 -19.56
CA GLY A 51 -0.44 -1.66 -19.54
C GLY A 51 -0.60 -0.55 -18.49
N ARG A 52 0.32 -0.39 -17.53
CA ARG A 52 0.29 0.72 -16.55
C ARG A 52 1.43 1.70 -16.76
N ASN A 53 1.23 2.63 -17.69
CA ASN A 53 2.22 3.63 -18.07
C ASN A 53 2.18 4.83 -17.10
N LEU A 54 2.89 4.72 -15.97
CA LEU A 54 3.26 5.89 -15.16
C LEU A 54 4.10 6.85 -16.02
N SER A 55 3.87 8.16 -15.93
CA SER A 55 4.75 9.15 -16.56
C SER A 55 6.15 9.10 -15.94
N ILE A 56 7.14 9.61 -16.67
CA ILE A 56 8.50 9.74 -16.15
C ILE A 56 8.52 10.64 -14.90
N GLU A 57 7.67 11.68 -14.88
CA GLU A 57 7.56 12.62 -13.77
C GLU A 57 6.93 11.98 -12.52
N ALA A 58 5.87 11.17 -12.70
CA ALA A 58 5.28 10.36 -11.63
C ALA A 58 6.31 9.37 -11.06
N ILE A 59 7.05 8.64 -11.93
CA ILE A 59 8.10 7.69 -11.50
C ILE A 59 9.19 8.40 -10.69
N GLN A 60 9.69 9.54 -11.17
CA GLN A 60 10.71 10.32 -10.46
C GLN A 60 10.19 10.87 -9.14
N THR A 61 8.93 11.31 -9.08
CA THR A 61 8.29 11.83 -7.87
C THR A 61 8.11 10.74 -6.82
N ILE A 62 7.62 9.55 -7.19
CA ILE A 62 7.53 8.38 -6.28
C ILE A 62 8.91 8.04 -5.69
N GLN A 63 9.95 8.02 -6.53
CA GLN A 63 11.31 7.72 -6.08
C GLN A 63 11.84 8.78 -5.12
N ALA A 64 11.66 10.07 -5.42
CA ALA A 64 12.08 11.16 -4.56
C ALA A 64 11.33 11.16 -3.22
N LEU A 65 10.01 10.96 -3.23
CA LEU A 65 9.16 10.90 -2.04
C LEU A 65 9.59 9.77 -1.12
N LYS A 66 9.78 8.55 -1.65
CA LYS A 66 10.23 7.39 -0.88
C LYS A 66 11.64 7.55 -0.31
N LEU A 67 12.54 8.19 -1.06
CA LEU A 67 13.89 8.48 -0.56
C LEU A 67 13.84 9.52 0.55
N ALA A 68 13.03 10.57 0.43
CA ALA A 68 12.91 11.61 1.44
C ALA A 68 12.27 11.08 2.75
N TYR A 69 11.19 10.29 2.63
CA TYR A 69 10.45 9.72 3.75
C TYR A 69 11.33 8.93 4.74
N ASN A 70 12.33 8.19 4.23
CA ASN A 70 13.24 7.39 5.06
C ASN A 70 14.40 8.19 5.68
N ASN A 71 14.57 9.47 5.33
CA ASN A 71 15.76 10.26 5.70
C ASN A 71 15.40 11.44 6.60
N ASP A 72 14.53 12.35 6.15
CA ASP A 72 14.21 13.58 6.87
C ASP A 72 12.83 14.13 6.45
N LYS A 73 12.04 14.54 7.45
CA LYS A 73 10.75 15.21 7.28
C LYS A 73 10.90 16.54 6.52
N SER A 74 11.97 17.31 6.75
CA SER A 74 12.18 18.59 6.04
C SER A 74 12.41 18.37 4.54
N LEU A 75 13.20 17.36 4.18
CA LEU A 75 13.41 16.93 2.81
C LEU A 75 12.12 16.39 2.17
N LEU A 76 11.29 15.68 2.93
CA LEU A 76 9.99 15.20 2.43
C LEU A 76 9.07 16.36 2.06
N ASP A 77 8.92 17.34 2.94
CA ASP A 77 8.10 18.54 2.67
C ASP A 77 8.67 19.38 1.51
N GLN A 78 9.99 19.43 1.34
CA GLN A 78 10.63 20.05 0.17
C GLN A 78 10.29 19.28 -1.13
N VAL A 79 10.38 17.95 -1.13
CA VAL A 79 10.05 17.11 -2.29
C VAL A 79 8.56 17.22 -2.65
N PHE A 80 7.67 17.27 -1.67
CA PHE A 80 6.25 17.50 -1.89
C PHE A 80 6.02 18.82 -2.66
N ARG A 81 6.46 19.95 -2.10
CA ARG A 81 6.26 21.28 -2.69
C ARG A 81 6.94 21.46 -4.06
N SER A 82 8.09 20.83 -4.28
CA SER A 82 8.90 21.02 -5.50
C SER A 82 8.63 20.02 -6.61
N LYS A 83 8.03 18.86 -6.31
CA LYS A 83 7.72 17.81 -7.30
C LYS A 83 6.25 17.41 -7.27
N PHE A 84 5.73 16.97 -6.14
CA PHE A 84 4.38 16.41 -6.07
C PHE A 84 3.28 17.44 -6.36
N SER A 85 3.29 18.60 -5.68
CA SER A 85 2.27 19.65 -5.83
C SER A 85 2.33 20.40 -7.16
N ARG A 86 3.18 19.96 -8.11
CA ARG A 86 3.29 20.47 -9.48
C ARG A 86 2.77 19.49 -10.54
N LEU A 87 2.47 18.24 -10.14
CA LEU A 87 1.99 17.20 -11.04
C LEU A 87 0.58 17.52 -11.54
N LEU A 88 0.27 17.05 -12.74
CA LEU A 88 -1.10 17.07 -13.25
C LEU A 88 -1.95 16.00 -12.56
N LYS A 89 -3.27 16.20 -12.52
CA LYS A 89 -4.29 15.27 -11.98
C LYS A 89 -4.02 13.78 -12.26
N PHE A 90 -3.68 13.44 -13.51
CA PHE A 90 -3.41 12.06 -13.90
C PHE A 90 -2.20 11.49 -13.14
N ASP A 91 -1.11 12.26 -13.06
CA ASP A 91 0.12 11.84 -12.39
C ASP A 91 -0.03 11.84 -10.88
N MET A 92 -0.70 12.83 -10.26
CA MET A 92 -1.01 12.78 -8.82
C MET A 92 -1.79 11.51 -8.46
N THR A 93 -2.83 11.18 -9.25
CA THR A 93 -3.62 9.96 -9.07
C THR A 93 -2.79 8.69 -9.30
N ALA A 94 -1.86 8.70 -10.26
CA ALA A 94 -0.98 7.57 -10.54
C ALA A 94 0.08 7.37 -9.45
N VAL A 95 0.62 8.45 -8.89
CA VAL A 95 1.52 8.44 -7.71
C VAL A 95 0.80 7.82 -6.51
N LEU A 96 -0.42 8.28 -6.17
CA LEU A 96 -1.21 7.73 -5.07
C LEU A 96 -1.42 6.22 -5.23
N ARG A 97 -1.92 5.79 -6.40
CA ARG A 97 -2.18 4.36 -6.69
C ARG A 97 -0.92 3.51 -6.62
N GLU A 98 0.21 4.01 -7.10
CA GLU A 98 1.47 3.26 -7.07
C GLU A 98 2.08 3.20 -5.66
N LEU A 99 1.87 4.22 -4.81
CA LEU A 99 2.24 4.18 -3.40
C LEU A 99 1.40 3.16 -2.61
N LEU A 100 0.08 3.15 -2.81
CA LEU A 100 -0.84 2.14 -2.26
C LEU A 100 -0.44 0.73 -2.71
N ARG A 101 -0.21 0.53 -4.02
CA ARG A 101 0.23 -0.76 -4.61
C ARG A 101 1.61 -1.22 -4.10
N GLN A 102 2.43 -0.30 -3.59
CA GLN A 102 3.71 -0.61 -2.97
C GLN A 102 3.65 -0.65 -1.43
N ASN A 103 2.45 -0.53 -0.83
CA ASN A 103 2.20 -0.54 0.61
C ASN A 103 2.97 0.57 1.38
N HIS A 104 3.14 1.75 0.77
CA HIS A 104 3.73 2.94 1.43
C HIS A 104 2.62 3.76 2.11
N CYS A 105 1.96 3.16 3.10
CA CYS A 105 0.68 3.63 3.68
C CYS A 105 0.70 5.12 4.07
N LEU A 106 1.52 5.52 5.04
CA LEU A 106 1.56 6.91 5.54
C LEU A 106 2.00 7.94 4.48
N LEU A 107 2.81 7.53 3.50
CA LEU A 107 3.18 8.37 2.37
C LEU A 107 2.03 8.52 1.36
N ALA A 108 1.23 7.46 1.16
CA ALA A 108 -0.01 7.53 0.40
C ALA A 108 -1.06 8.43 1.09
N LEU A 109 -1.16 8.41 2.42
CA LEU A 109 -2.02 9.33 3.17
C LEU A 109 -1.65 10.79 2.95
N LYS A 110 -0.37 11.15 3.13
CA LYS A 110 0.11 12.52 2.88
C LYS A 110 -0.10 12.97 1.41
N VAL A 111 0.07 12.05 0.45
CA VAL A 111 -0.27 12.29 -0.96
C VAL A 111 -1.77 12.48 -1.18
N PHE A 112 -2.61 11.74 -0.46
CA PHE A 112 -4.06 11.83 -0.54
C PHE A 112 -4.59 13.14 0.09
N GLU A 113 -4.04 13.58 1.22
CA GLU A 113 -4.34 14.86 1.86
C GLU A 113 -4.11 16.05 0.89
N ASP A 114 -2.96 16.10 0.21
CA ASP A 114 -2.70 17.10 -0.83
C ASP A 114 -3.67 16.97 -2.03
N ILE A 115 -4.07 15.75 -2.41
CA ILE A 115 -5.06 15.52 -3.49
C ILE A 115 -6.45 16.03 -3.10
N ARG A 116 -6.86 15.93 -1.83
CA ARG A 116 -8.19 16.36 -1.38
C ARG A 116 -8.43 17.87 -1.51
N VAL A 117 -7.36 18.68 -1.42
CA VAL A 117 -7.45 20.14 -1.56
C VAL A 117 -7.35 20.64 -3.01
N GLU A 118 -7.18 19.74 -3.99
CA GLU A 118 -7.10 20.10 -5.39
C GLU A 118 -8.46 20.49 -6.00
N HIS A 119 -8.48 21.55 -6.79
CA HIS A 119 -9.68 22.08 -7.46
C HIS A 119 -10.44 21.08 -8.36
N TRP A 120 -9.76 20.02 -8.82
CA TRP A 120 -10.34 18.96 -9.67
C TRP A 120 -10.79 17.73 -8.89
N TYR A 121 -10.55 17.69 -7.58
CA TYR A 121 -10.88 16.59 -6.70
C TYR A 121 -12.40 16.43 -6.60
N LYS A 122 -12.83 15.17 -6.49
CA LYS A 122 -14.19 14.78 -6.10
C LYS A 122 -14.08 13.53 -5.23
N PRO A 123 -14.77 13.47 -4.07
CA PRO A 123 -14.79 12.30 -3.21
C PRO A 123 -15.27 11.05 -3.94
N LYS A 124 -14.72 9.88 -3.58
CA LYS A 124 -15.10 8.58 -4.15
C LYS A 124 -14.99 7.50 -3.09
N VAL A 125 -16.09 6.83 -2.76
CA VAL A 125 -16.14 5.77 -1.74
C VAL A 125 -15.11 4.68 -2.05
N LEU A 126 -14.99 4.23 -3.30
CA LEU A 126 -13.99 3.22 -3.68
C LEU A 126 -12.53 3.65 -3.46
N LEU A 127 -12.19 4.94 -3.61
CA LEU A 127 -10.83 5.41 -3.34
C LEU A 127 -10.56 5.45 -1.82
N TYR A 128 -11.54 5.84 -1.03
CA TYR A 128 -11.47 5.74 0.43
C TYR A 128 -11.39 4.28 0.89
N ASN A 129 -12.10 3.36 0.23
CA ASN A 129 -12.02 1.93 0.50
C ASN A 129 -10.60 1.38 0.23
N ASP A 130 -9.99 1.71 -0.92
CA ASP A 130 -8.60 1.35 -1.24
C ASP A 130 -7.62 1.86 -0.16
N MET A 131 -7.79 3.11 0.28
CA MET A 131 -6.99 3.74 1.34
C MET A 131 -7.18 3.01 2.68
N ILE A 132 -8.42 2.79 3.10
CA ILE A 132 -8.79 2.13 4.37
C ILE A 132 -8.28 0.69 4.40
N GLN A 133 -8.42 -0.06 3.30
CA GLN A 133 -7.92 -1.43 3.21
C GLN A 133 -6.39 -1.49 3.40
N VAL A 134 -5.64 -0.56 2.79
CA VAL A 134 -4.18 -0.47 2.95
C VAL A 134 -3.78 -0.01 4.35
N MET A 135 -4.52 0.88 5.00
CA MET A 135 -4.23 1.27 6.39
C MET A 135 -4.52 0.15 7.38
N ALA A 136 -5.72 -0.43 7.33
CA ALA A 136 -6.17 -1.47 8.25
C ALA A 136 -5.31 -2.74 8.17
N SER A 137 -4.92 -3.16 6.96
CA SER A 137 -4.01 -4.30 6.76
C SER A 137 -2.59 -4.10 7.32
N ASN A 138 -2.21 -2.87 7.66
CA ASN A 138 -0.95 -2.53 8.30
C ASN A 138 -1.11 -2.12 9.78
N GLY A 139 -2.33 -2.20 10.34
CA GLY A 139 -2.61 -1.84 11.73
C GLY A 139 -2.72 -0.33 12.02
N PHE A 140 -2.80 0.52 10.98
CA PHE A 140 -2.94 1.97 11.10
C PHE A 140 -4.41 2.37 11.38
N ILE A 141 -4.93 1.98 12.56
CA ILE A 141 -6.34 2.12 12.90
C ILE A 141 -6.76 3.58 13.13
N GLU A 142 -5.86 4.42 13.65
CA GLU A 142 -6.10 5.87 13.82
C GLU A 142 -6.27 6.55 12.46
N GLU A 143 -5.46 6.16 11.47
CA GLU A 143 -5.54 6.61 10.09
C GLU A 143 -6.79 6.08 9.37
N VAL A 144 -7.27 4.87 9.70
CA VAL A 144 -8.57 4.37 9.22
C VAL A 144 -9.70 5.27 9.72
N GLN A 145 -9.73 5.59 11.02
CA GLN A 145 -10.73 6.49 11.60
C GLN A 145 -10.62 7.92 11.02
N LEU A 146 -9.42 8.38 10.70
CA LEU A 146 -9.20 9.67 10.02
C LEU A 146 -9.77 9.67 8.60
N LEU A 147 -9.45 8.65 7.80
CA LEU A 147 -9.98 8.48 6.44
C LEU A 147 -11.51 8.37 6.44
N PHE A 148 -12.07 7.70 7.44
CA PHE A 148 -13.51 7.56 7.61
C PHE A 148 -14.18 8.92 7.89
N ARG A 149 -13.69 9.68 8.88
CA ARG A 149 -14.16 11.07 9.15
C ARG A 149 -13.96 12.02 7.96
N TYR A 150 -12.91 11.83 7.17
CA TYR A 150 -12.70 12.58 5.94
C TYR A 150 -13.78 12.28 4.90
N LEU A 151 -14.10 11.00 4.67
CA LEU A 151 -15.21 10.59 3.81
C LEU A 151 -16.55 11.16 4.30
N GLU A 152 -16.84 11.09 5.60
CA GLU A 152 -18.04 11.66 6.21
C GLU A 152 -18.18 13.16 5.90
N SER A 153 -17.13 13.94 6.16
CA SER A 153 -17.11 15.39 5.95
C SER A 153 -17.21 15.82 4.47
N GLU A 154 -17.01 14.86 3.56
CA GLU A 154 -16.98 15.07 2.12
C GLU A 154 -18.22 14.52 1.39
N ILE A 155 -19.04 13.70 2.06
CA ILE A 155 -20.31 13.24 1.51
C ILE A 155 -21.33 14.37 1.59
N THR A 156 -21.50 15.05 0.46
CA THR A 156 -22.50 16.11 0.26
C THR A 156 -23.66 15.59 -0.60
N GLY A 157 -24.87 16.10 -0.37
CA GLY A 157 -26.10 15.60 -1.02
C GLY A 157 -26.24 15.85 -2.54
N ASP A 158 -25.26 16.49 -3.17
CA ASP A 158 -25.13 16.59 -4.62
C ASP A 158 -24.33 15.43 -5.25
N LEU A 159 -23.69 14.60 -4.42
CA LEU A 159 -22.95 13.41 -4.85
C LEU A 159 -23.86 12.18 -4.89
N GLN A 160 -23.97 11.56 -6.07
CA GLN A 160 -24.68 10.30 -6.24
C GLN A 160 -23.72 9.13 -5.99
N PHE A 161 -23.90 8.44 -4.86
CA PHE A 161 -23.21 7.20 -4.54
C PHE A 161 -24.06 5.98 -4.91
N LYS A 162 -23.40 4.82 -4.99
CA LYS A 162 -24.06 3.54 -5.26
C LYS A 162 -23.97 2.63 -4.04
N THR A 163 -25.04 1.89 -3.77
CA THR A 163 -25.11 0.88 -2.72
C THR A 163 -23.96 -0.13 -2.82
N ASP A 164 -23.55 -0.52 -4.04
CA ASP A 164 -22.39 -1.38 -4.30
C ASP A 164 -21.05 -0.82 -3.80
N GLU A 165 -20.84 0.50 -3.81
CA GLU A 165 -19.59 1.11 -3.34
C GLU A 165 -19.53 1.12 -1.81
N PHE A 166 -20.67 1.39 -1.15
CA PHE A 166 -20.79 1.28 0.31
C PHE A 166 -20.75 -0.17 0.78
N ASN A 167 -21.35 -1.12 0.05
CA ASN A 167 -21.25 -2.56 0.35
C ASN A 167 -19.80 -3.04 0.30
N GLN A 168 -18.97 -2.52 -0.60
CA GLN A 168 -17.52 -2.80 -0.61
C GLN A 168 -16.79 -2.19 0.60
N LEU A 169 -17.15 -0.97 1.01
CA LEU A 169 -16.60 -0.35 2.22
C LEU A 169 -16.98 -1.15 3.49
N LEU A 170 -18.26 -1.50 3.63
CA LEU A 170 -18.77 -2.35 4.72
C LEU A 170 -18.02 -3.69 4.78
N ALA A 171 -17.90 -4.40 3.65
CA ALA A 171 -17.17 -5.67 3.59
C ALA A 171 -15.70 -5.53 4.02
N THR A 172 -15.04 -4.43 3.64
CA THR A 172 -13.67 -4.12 4.09
C THR A 172 -13.62 -3.89 5.60
N LEU A 173 -14.50 -3.05 6.16
CA LEU A 173 -14.55 -2.76 7.60
C LEU A 173 -14.85 -4.03 8.43
N ILE A 174 -15.78 -4.88 7.96
CA ILE A 174 -16.07 -6.20 8.53
C ILE A 174 -14.80 -7.09 8.51
N SER A 175 -14.08 -7.15 7.39
CA SER A 175 -12.87 -8.00 7.27
C SER A 175 -11.76 -7.66 8.26
N PHE A 176 -11.71 -6.40 8.72
CA PHE A 176 -10.77 -5.91 9.75
C PHE A 176 -11.39 -5.82 11.16
N LYS A 177 -12.59 -6.36 11.37
CA LYS A 177 -13.32 -6.39 12.65
C LYS A 177 -13.62 -5.01 13.25
N LEU A 178 -13.89 -4.02 12.41
CA LEU A 178 -14.13 -2.63 12.80
C LEU A 178 -15.62 -2.37 13.07
N GLY A 179 -16.24 -3.13 13.99
CA GLY A 179 -17.69 -3.16 14.23
C GLY A 179 -18.35 -1.79 14.45
N GLY A 180 -17.69 -0.88 15.18
CA GLY A 180 -18.15 0.51 15.34
C GLY A 180 -18.28 1.25 14.00
N LEU A 181 -17.22 1.23 13.17
CA LEU A 181 -17.23 1.88 11.86
C LEU A 181 -18.19 1.21 10.86
N VAL A 182 -18.44 -0.09 11.01
CA VAL A 182 -19.49 -0.80 10.23
C VAL A 182 -20.86 -0.19 10.52
N MET A 183 -21.18 0.06 11.79
CA MET A 183 -22.45 0.66 12.18
C MET A 183 -22.53 2.15 11.84
N GLU A 184 -21.47 2.92 12.02
CA GLU A 184 -21.41 4.31 11.55
C GLU A 184 -21.67 4.40 10.03
N CYS A 185 -21.03 3.52 9.24
CA CYS A 185 -21.22 3.45 7.79
C CYS A 185 -22.67 3.07 7.40
N TYR A 186 -23.30 2.18 8.18
CA TYR A 186 -24.69 1.79 7.98
C TYR A 186 -25.67 2.94 8.29
N GLU A 187 -25.45 3.67 9.39
CA GLU A 187 -26.26 4.86 9.71
C GLU A 187 -26.06 6.00 8.70
N TRP A 188 -24.86 6.12 8.10
CA TRP A 188 -24.66 7.03 6.97
C TRP A 188 -25.51 6.64 5.76
N MET A 189 -25.56 5.37 5.36
CA MET A 189 -26.44 4.92 4.26
C MET A 189 -27.92 5.21 4.54
N LYS A 190 -28.35 5.09 5.80
CA LYS A 190 -29.71 5.47 6.24
C LYS A 190 -29.96 6.99 6.21
N SER A 191 -28.93 7.82 6.13
CA SER A 191 -29.08 9.28 6.06
C SER A 191 -29.47 9.74 4.66
N VAL A 192 -30.54 10.54 4.60
CA VAL A 192 -31.05 11.17 3.36
C VAL A 192 -29.97 11.96 2.62
N VAL A 193 -28.93 12.45 3.32
CA VAL A 193 -27.81 13.19 2.74
C VAL A 193 -26.97 12.34 1.78
N VAL A 194 -26.87 11.01 2.02
CA VAL A 194 -26.03 10.11 1.20
C VAL A 194 -26.79 9.62 -0.05
N GLY A 195 -28.12 9.67 -0.02
CA GLY A 195 -28.98 9.25 -1.14
C GLY A 195 -28.84 7.77 -1.51
N CYS A 196 -28.36 6.93 -0.59
CA CYS A 196 -27.92 5.56 -0.85
C CYS A 196 -28.55 4.59 0.17
N GLU A 197 -29.77 4.13 -0.10
CA GLU A 197 -30.51 3.25 0.80
C GLU A 197 -29.89 1.84 0.88
N PRO A 198 -29.77 1.24 2.08
CA PRO A 198 -29.41 -0.18 2.25
C PRO A 198 -30.42 -1.12 1.56
N ASP A 199 -29.93 -2.05 0.75
CA ASP A 199 -30.78 -3.06 0.09
C ASP A 199 -30.76 -4.41 0.84
N ARG A 200 -31.57 -5.38 0.39
CA ARG A 200 -31.58 -6.75 0.95
C ARG A 200 -30.17 -7.38 1.00
N SER A 201 -29.29 -7.05 0.05
CA SER A 201 -27.90 -7.53 0.00
C SER A 201 -27.04 -6.86 1.07
N THR A 202 -27.18 -5.54 1.27
CA THR A 202 -26.55 -4.78 2.36
C THR A 202 -26.95 -5.35 3.72
N PHE A 203 -28.24 -5.61 3.95
CA PHE A 203 -28.71 -6.25 5.19
C PHE A 203 -28.13 -7.66 5.38
N LYS A 204 -28.08 -8.50 4.31
CA LYS A 204 -27.49 -9.85 4.36
C LYS A 204 -25.97 -9.80 4.64
N LEU A 205 -25.26 -8.84 4.08
CA LEU A 205 -23.85 -8.57 4.34
C LEU A 205 -23.60 -8.14 5.78
N LEU A 206 -24.35 -7.15 6.28
CA LEU A 206 -24.18 -6.60 7.62
C LEU A 206 -24.46 -7.63 8.71
N VAL A 207 -25.57 -8.37 8.63
CA VAL A 207 -25.93 -9.37 9.64
C VAL A 207 -24.88 -10.48 9.71
N LYS A 208 -24.56 -11.13 8.58
CA LYS A 208 -23.50 -12.16 8.54
C LYS A 208 -22.14 -11.61 8.98
N GLY A 209 -21.81 -10.40 8.55
CA GLY A 209 -20.54 -9.75 8.83
C GLY A 209 -20.34 -9.48 10.33
N LEU A 210 -21.32 -8.82 10.96
CA LEU A 210 -21.29 -8.49 12.39
C LEU A 210 -21.22 -9.77 13.25
N GLU A 211 -22.02 -10.80 12.92
CA GLU A 211 -21.94 -12.10 13.63
C GLU A 211 -20.58 -12.78 13.45
N SER A 212 -19.98 -12.73 12.25
CA SER A 212 -18.66 -13.33 11.98
C SER A 212 -17.52 -12.67 12.77
N ILE A 213 -17.69 -11.43 13.23
CA ILE A 213 -16.72 -10.71 14.06
C ILE A 213 -17.07 -10.70 15.55
N GLY A 214 -18.21 -11.30 15.93
CA GLY A 214 -18.68 -11.42 17.32
C GLY A 214 -19.62 -10.32 17.80
N GLU A 215 -20.03 -9.40 16.93
CA GLU A 215 -20.86 -8.23 17.22
C GLU A 215 -22.37 -8.56 17.15
N PHE A 216 -22.80 -9.58 17.89
CA PHE A 216 -24.17 -10.11 17.83
C PHE A 216 -25.25 -9.08 18.19
N GLU A 217 -25.01 -8.23 19.20
CA GLU A 217 -25.96 -7.19 19.59
C GLU A 217 -26.20 -6.17 18.45
N LEU A 218 -25.15 -5.83 17.70
CA LEU A 218 -25.25 -4.95 16.54
C LEU A 218 -25.99 -5.64 15.38
N SER A 219 -25.77 -6.95 15.19
CA SER A 219 -26.51 -7.73 14.17
C SER A 219 -28.01 -7.79 14.47
N VAL A 220 -28.41 -7.85 15.75
CA VAL A 220 -29.82 -7.80 16.18
C VAL A 220 -30.47 -6.46 15.81
N VAL A 221 -29.78 -5.33 15.99
CA VAL A 221 -30.28 -4.01 15.56
C VAL A 221 -30.52 -3.98 14.05
N VAL A 222 -29.56 -4.45 13.25
CA VAL A 222 -29.67 -4.50 11.79
C VAL A 222 -30.82 -5.43 11.34
N ARG A 223 -31.01 -6.58 12.00
CA ARG A 223 -32.15 -7.48 11.75
C ARG A 223 -33.50 -6.81 12.04
N GLN A 224 -33.61 -6.07 13.14
CA GLN A 224 -34.84 -5.36 13.50
C GLN A 224 -35.17 -4.27 12.49
N ASP A 225 -34.17 -3.54 12.00
CA ASP A 225 -34.39 -2.55 10.94
C ASP A 225 -34.78 -3.22 9.62
N ALA A 226 -34.10 -4.30 9.20
CA ALA A 226 -34.49 -5.07 8.01
C ALA A 226 -35.97 -5.53 8.04
N TYR A 227 -36.42 -6.01 9.20
CA TYR A 227 -37.82 -6.42 9.40
C TYR A 227 -38.81 -5.24 9.30
N LYS A 228 -38.45 -4.05 9.79
CA LYS A 228 -39.29 -2.83 9.62
C LYS A 228 -39.40 -2.41 8.15
N PHE A 229 -38.33 -2.56 7.36
CA PHE A 229 -38.31 -2.18 5.95
C PHE A 229 -39.04 -3.19 5.04
N TYR A 230 -38.91 -4.50 5.29
CA TYR A 230 -39.44 -5.53 4.39
C TYR A 230 -40.64 -6.33 4.92
N GLY A 231 -40.96 -6.26 6.22
CA GLY A 231 -42.08 -7.00 6.83
C GLY A 231 -41.88 -8.52 6.96
N GLU A 232 -40.75 -9.03 6.49
CA GLU A 232 -40.38 -10.45 6.48
C GLU A 232 -39.07 -10.65 7.26
N SER A 233 -38.89 -11.81 7.88
CA SER A 233 -37.55 -12.21 8.33
C SER A 233 -36.74 -12.56 7.08
N LEU A 234 -35.62 -11.88 6.84
CA LEU A 234 -34.72 -12.25 5.76
C LEU A 234 -34.08 -13.60 6.11
N ASP A 235 -34.18 -14.58 5.20
CA ASP A 235 -33.50 -15.86 5.32
C ASP A 235 -31.99 -15.67 5.09
N PHE A 236 -31.30 -15.22 6.14
CA PHE A 236 -29.86 -14.99 6.11
C PHE A 236 -29.09 -16.31 5.90
N GLU A 237 -29.65 -17.46 6.28
CA GLU A 237 -28.97 -18.76 6.22
C GLU A 237 -29.03 -19.46 4.86
N ALA A 238 -29.96 -19.10 3.98
CA ALA A 238 -30.14 -19.77 2.68
C ALA A 238 -29.35 -19.10 1.52
N GLU A 239 -28.96 -19.94 0.55
CA GLU A 239 -28.14 -19.70 -0.66
C GLU A 239 -26.63 -19.97 -0.52
N GLU A 240 -26.26 -21.26 -0.43
CA GLU A 240 -24.93 -21.73 -0.87
C GLU A 240 -25.01 -22.92 -1.87
N GLU A 241 -26.22 -23.38 -2.24
CA GLU A 241 -26.43 -24.41 -3.27
C GLU A 241 -27.04 -23.79 -4.54
N GLY A 242 -26.26 -23.74 -5.64
CA GLY A 242 -26.77 -23.13 -6.88
C GLY A 242 -25.86 -23.09 -8.12
N ILE A 243 -24.58 -23.49 -8.07
CA ILE A 243 -23.74 -23.62 -9.27
C ILE A 243 -22.92 -24.93 -9.24
N ALA A 244 -23.59 -26.04 -9.53
CA ALA A 244 -22.96 -27.31 -9.87
C ALA A 244 -23.85 -28.14 -10.82
N SER A 245 -23.93 -27.73 -12.09
CA SER A 245 -24.36 -28.53 -13.25
C SER A 245 -23.90 -27.85 -14.54
#